data_AF-A0A5B8KAM7-F1
#
_entry.id   AF-A0A5B8KAM7-F1
#
_cell.length_a   1.000
_cell.length_b   1.000
_cell.length_c   1.000
_cell.angle_alpha   90.00
_cell.angle_beta   90.00
_cell.angle_gamma   90.00
#
_symmetry.space_group_name_H-M   'P 1'
#
loop_
_entity.id
_entity.type
_entity.pdbx_description
1 polymer ?
#
loop_
_entity_poly.entity_id
_entity_poly.type
_entity_poly.pdbx_seq_one_letter_code
_entity_poly.pdbx_strand_id
1 'polypeptide(L)'
;MQLIKSFETTSSKGGLADVFNTPVSWIIFAVVGVIFIGWISYSYIKGQIDKKKLKKQALELEIKSKEEYNESLAKMHYIIKTNEKYLSEFTVSIGKYNMGTLTNTTQSIITDLLSEQYFKDLILFNVDYKKYVNHIITLKDNKSNNWTKKCNDSIIEIEKLFEQNKDSYDQDKLNDFEERVLKYYENKLFN
;
A
#
# COMPACT_ATOMS: atom_id res chain seq x y z
N MET A 1 -32.69 83.21 -34.85
CA MET A 1 -33.51 82.00 -35.11
C MET A 1 -32.54 80.87 -35.42
N GLN A 2 -32.47 79.89 -34.52
CA GLN A 2 -31.54 78.76 -34.55
C GLN A 2 -31.90 77.81 -35.69
N LEU A 3 -30.91 77.31 -36.43
CA LEU A 3 -31.00 75.96 -37.01
C LEU A 3 -29.68 75.22 -36.79
N ILE A 4 -29.85 74.19 -35.98
CA ILE A 4 -28.90 73.24 -35.42
C ILE A 4 -28.22 72.49 -36.56
N LYS A 5 -26.87 72.46 -36.57
CA LYS A 5 -26.12 71.46 -37.35
C LYS A 5 -26.42 70.09 -36.71
N SER A 6 -27.16 69.26 -37.43
CA SER A 6 -27.37 67.86 -37.07
C SER A 6 -26.01 67.16 -37.00
N PHE A 7 -25.67 66.74 -35.79
CA PHE A 7 -24.56 65.85 -35.50
C PHE A 7 -24.93 64.47 -36.06
N GLU A 8 -24.37 64.10 -37.22
CA GLU A 8 -24.47 62.73 -37.73
C GLU A 8 -23.68 61.82 -36.78
N THR A 9 -24.38 61.23 -35.82
CA THR A 9 -23.91 60.04 -35.13
C THR A 9 -23.87 58.90 -36.15
N THR A 10 -22.69 58.62 -36.71
CA THR A 10 -22.39 57.33 -37.31
C THR A 10 -22.52 56.25 -36.24
N SER A 11 -23.73 55.72 -36.13
CA SER A 11 -24.05 54.49 -35.42
C SER A 11 -23.21 53.37 -36.04
N SER A 12 -22.09 53.03 -35.41
CA SER A 12 -21.33 51.79 -35.63
C SER A 12 -22.23 50.59 -35.35
N LYS A 13 -23.03 50.19 -36.34
CA LYS A 13 -23.64 48.86 -36.41
C LYS A 13 -22.55 47.88 -36.88
N GLY A 14 -21.62 47.57 -35.98
CA GLY A 14 -20.73 46.42 -36.11
C GLY A 14 -21.26 45.35 -35.19
N GLY A 15 -22.27 44.61 -35.63
CA GLY A 15 -22.77 43.47 -34.86
C GLY A 15 -21.71 42.37 -34.85
N LEU A 16 -21.62 41.58 -33.77
CA LEU A 16 -20.79 40.37 -33.75
C LEU A 16 -21.02 39.48 -34.99
N ALA A 17 -22.23 39.51 -35.56
CA ALA A 17 -22.58 38.82 -36.80
C ALA A 17 -21.76 39.27 -38.03
N ASP A 18 -21.38 40.54 -38.15
CA ASP A 18 -20.58 41.04 -39.28
C ASP A 18 -19.11 40.63 -39.16
N VAL A 19 -18.60 40.53 -37.93
CA VAL A 19 -17.24 40.01 -37.67
C VAL A 19 -17.13 38.55 -38.12
N PHE A 20 -18.16 37.74 -37.82
CA PHE A 20 -18.18 36.32 -38.15
C PHE A 20 -18.40 36.01 -39.63
N ASN A 21 -18.84 36.97 -40.44
CA ASN A 21 -19.12 36.78 -41.87
C ASN A 21 -18.02 37.33 -42.80
N THR A 22 -16.85 37.68 -42.24
CA THR A 22 -15.68 38.05 -43.04
C THR A 22 -14.78 36.83 -43.33
N PRO A 23 -14.12 36.77 -44.50
CA PRO A 23 -13.16 35.71 -44.82
C PRO A 23 -12.05 35.55 -43.76
N VAL A 24 -11.69 36.65 -43.08
CA VAL A 24 -10.68 36.67 -42.01
C VAL A 24 -11.13 35.88 -40.78
N SER A 25 -12.41 35.98 -40.38
CA SER A 25 -12.96 35.22 -39.25
C SER A 25 -12.94 33.71 -39.52
N TRP A 26 -13.28 33.28 -40.74
CA TRP A 26 -13.23 31.87 -41.14
C TRP A 26 -11.81 31.28 -41.09
N ILE A 27 -10.79 32.08 -41.46
CA ILE A 27 -9.38 31.67 -41.35
C ILE A 27 -8.99 31.46 -39.88
N ILE A 28 -9.39 32.37 -38.98
CA ILE A 28 -9.10 32.25 -37.55
C ILE A 28 -9.77 31.00 -36.95
N PHE A 29 -11.03 30.74 -37.30
CA PHE A 29 -11.71 29.50 -36.88
C PHE A 29 -11.02 28.24 -37.37
N ALA A 30 -10.54 28.23 -38.62
CA ALA A 30 -9.80 27.09 -39.16
C ALA A 30 -8.50 26.84 -38.37
N VAL A 31 -7.74 27.90 -38.06
CA VAL A 31 -6.50 27.79 -37.28
C VAL A 31 -6.78 27.29 -35.85
N VAL A 32 -7.78 27.85 -35.17
CA VAL A 32 -8.18 27.41 -33.83
C VAL A 32 -8.66 25.96 -33.86
N GLY A 33 -9.43 25.56 -34.88
CA GLY A 33 -9.89 24.20 -35.08
C GLY A 33 -8.74 23.20 -35.22
N VAL A 34 -7.71 23.53 -36.01
CA VAL A 34 -6.51 22.67 -36.17
C VAL A 34 -5.75 22.53 -34.85
N ILE A 35 -5.58 23.63 -34.10
CA ILE A 35 -4.93 23.58 -32.78
C ILE A 35 -5.73 22.70 -31.81
N PHE A 36 -7.07 22.81 -31.83
CA PHE A 36 -7.94 22.03 -30.96
C PHE A 36 -7.89 20.53 -31.31
N ILE A 37 -7.93 20.18 -32.59
CA ILE A 37 -7.77 18.79 -33.06
C ILE A 37 -6.40 18.26 -32.67
N GLY A 38 -5.32 19.04 -32.87
CA GLY A 38 -3.97 18.67 -32.47
C GLY A 38 -3.86 18.41 -30.96
N TRP A 39 -4.47 19.25 -30.13
CA TRP A 39 -4.49 19.09 -28.68
C TRP A 39 -5.28 17.86 -28.22
N ILE A 40 -6.43 17.58 -28.85
CA ILE A 40 -7.24 16.38 -28.57
C ILE A 40 -6.43 15.12 -28.93
N SER A 41 -5.84 15.07 -30.12
CA SER A 41 -5.02 13.93 -30.55
C SER A 41 -3.83 13.70 -29.63
N TYR A 42 -3.11 14.77 -29.24
CA TYR A 42 -2.01 14.68 -28.29
C TYR A 42 -2.46 14.16 -26.91
N SER A 43 -3.55 14.71 -26.38
CA SER A 43 -4.08 14.31 -25.06
C SER A 43 -4.55 12.86 -25.05
N TYR A 44 -5.16 12.39 -26.14
CA TYR A 44 -5.56 10.99 -26.29
C TYR A 44 -4.35 10.04 -26.31
N ILE A 45 -3.32 10.34 -27.11
CA ILE A 45 -2.11 9.53 -27.21
C ILE A 45 -1.37 9.50 -25.87
N LYS A 46 -1.19 10.66 -25.23
CA LYS A 46 -0.55 10.77 -23.91
C LYS A 46 -1.33 9.98 -22.86
N GLY A 47 -2.66 10.10 -22.84
CA GLY A 47 -3.52 9.34 -21.92
C GLY A 47 -3.38 7.82 -22.08
N GLN A 48 -3.19 7.31 -23.30
CA GLN A 48 -2.94 5.87 -23.51
C GLN A 48 -1.57 5.42 -23.01
N ILE A 49 -0.53 6.24 -23.20
CA ILE A 49 0.83 5.96 -22.71
C ILE A 49 0.86 5.98 -21.18
N ASP A 50 0.25 6.99 -20.56
CA ASP A 50 0.22 7.12 -19.10
C ASP A 50 -0.58 5.97 -18.46
N LYS A 51 -1.70 5.54 -19.08
CA LYS A 51 -2.42 4.34 -18.66
C LYS A 51 -1.55 3.09 -18.68
N LYS A 52 -0.72 2.89 -19.71
CA LYS A 52 0.19 1.74 -19.79
C LYS A 52 1.28 1.80 -18.71
N LYS A 53 1.84 2.98 -18.45
CA LYS A 53 2.84 3.18 -17.38
C LYS A 53 2.24 2.90 -16.01
N LEU A 54 1.06 3.44 -15.73
CA LEU A 54 0.35 3.21 -14.47
C LEU A 54 0.02 1.73 -14.26
N LYS A 55 -0.42 1.02 -15.31
CA LYS A 55 -0.64 -0.43 -15.23
C LYS A 55 0.64 -1.20 -14.90
N LYS A 56 1.77 -0.82 -15.51
CA LYS A 56 3.06 -1.46 -15.23
C LYS A 56 3.50 -1.21 -13.78
N GLN A 57 3.40 0.03 -13.32
CA GLN A 57 3.72 0.40 -11.94
C GLN A 57 2.82 -0.30 -10.93
N ALA A 58 1.52 -0.41 -11.22
CA ALA A 58 0.57 -1.15 -10.38
C ALA A 58 0.95 -2.63 -10.28
N LEU A 59 1.32 -3.26 -11.40
CA LEU A 59 1.74 -4.67 -11.42
C LEU A 59 3.06 -4.86 -10.66
N GLU A 60 4.04 -3.98 -10.86
CA GLU A 60 5.31 -4.03 -10.10
C GLU A 60 5.06 -3.85 -8.59
N LEU A 61 4.13 -2.97 -8.21
CA LEU A 61 3.74 -2.78 -6.82
C LEU A 61 3.02 -4.00 -6.25
N GLU A 62 2.13 -4.62 -7.03
CA GLU A 62 1.40 -5.84 -6.64
C GLU A 62 2.37 -7.00 -6.38
N ILE A 63 3.34 -7.23 -7.28
CA ILE A 63 4.36 -8.27 -7.10
C ILE A 63 5.16 -8.02 -5.81
N LYS A 64 5.64 -6.78 -5.60
CA LYS A 64 6.38 -6.43 -4.39
C LYS A 64 5.54 -6.58 -3.13
N SER A 65 4.29 -6.15 -3.17
CA SER A 65 3.38 -6.26 -2.02
C SER A 65 3.12 -7.72 -1.67
N LYS A 66 3.02 -8.60 -2.69
CA LYS A 66 2.87 -10.04 -2.48
C LYS A 66 4.13 -10.68 -1.90
N GLU A 67 5.30 -10.31 -2.39
CA GLU A 67 6.58 -10.79 -1.85
C GLU A 67 6.73 -10.40 -0.38
N GLU A 68 6.53 -9.13 -0.06
CA GLU A 68 6.61 -8.61 1.31
C GLU A 68 5.54 -9.22 2.22
N TYR A 69 4.32 -9.41 1.71
CA TYR A 69 3.26 -10.10 2.43
C TYR A 69 3.68 -11.52 2.81
N ASN A 70 4.22 -12.27 1.86
CA ASN A 70 4.70 -13.62 2.08
C ASN A 70 5.86 -13.63 3.09
N GLU A 71 6.84 -12.75 2.96
CA GLU A 71 7.95 -12.66 3.92
C GLU A 71 7.47 -12.32 5.33
N SER A 72 6.57 -11.34 5.47
CA SER A 72 5.96 -11.00 6.76
C SER A 72 5.19 -12.18 7.34
N LEU A 73 4.44 -12.91 6.52
CA LEU A 73 3.65 -14.06 6.93
C LEU A 73 4.55 -15.20 7.45
N ALA A 74 5.64 -15.48 6.74
CA ALA A 74 6.65 -16.46 7.17
C ALA A 74 7.30 -16.04 8.50
N LYS A 75 7.76 -14.78 8.63
CA LYS A 75 8.30 -14.26 9.89
C LYS A 75 7.30 -14.45 11.04
N MET A 76 6.03 -14.10 10.82
CA MET A 76 4.99 -14.24 11.85
C MET A 76 4.75 -15.70 12.24
N HIS A 77 4.72 -16.62 11.27
CA HIS A 77 4.60 -18.06 11.53
C HIS A 77 5.73 -18.54 12.46
N TYR A 78 6.98 -18.19 12.16
CA TYR A 78 8.12 -18.60 13.00
C TYR A 78 8.13 -17.92 14.38
N ILE A 79 7.65 -16.68 14.49
CA ILE A 79 7.46 -16.01 15.79
C ILE A 79 6.48 -16.81 16.66
N ILE A 80 5.35 -17.25 16.09
CA ILE A 80 4.34 -18.05 16.81
C ILE A 80 4.95 -19.37 17.27
N LYS A 81 5.54 -20.12 16.33
CA LYS A 81 6.15 -21.43 16.61
C LYS A 81 7.26 -21.35 17.67
N THR A 82 8.13 -20.35 17.56
CA THR A 82 9.22 -20.13 18.52
C THR A 82 8.68 -19.75 19.90
N ASN A 83 7.69 -18.87 19.96
CA ASN A 83 7.03 -18.51 21.21
C ASN A 83 6.37 -19.72 21.87
N GLU A 84 5.67 -20.57 21.12
CA GLU A 84 5.05 -21.79 21.65
C GLU A 84 6.08 -22.78 22.19
N LYS A 85 7.21 -22.96 21.48
CA LYS A 85 8.33 -23.77 21.96
C LYS A 85 8.81 -23.28 23.33
N TYR A 86 9.16 -21.99 23.46
CA TYR A 86 9.61 -21.45 24.74
C TYR A 86 8.51 -21.48 25.82
N LEU A 87 7.24 -21.24 25.46
CA LEU A 87 6.15 -21.39 26.43
C LEU A 87 6.01 -22.82 26.96
N SER A 88 6.23 -23.83 26.12
CA SER A 88 6.16 -25.24 26.54
C SER A 88 7.35 -25.67 27.41
N GLU A 89 8.51 -25.05 27.21
CA GLU A 89 9.73 -25.31 27.99
C GLU A 89 9.78 -24.48 29.30
N PHE A 90 8.89 -23.49 29.45
CA PHE A 90 8.85 -22.62 30.61
C PHE A 90 8.43 -23.38 31.88
N THR A 91 9.32 -23.37 32.87
CA THR A 91 9.09 -23.96 34.19
C THR A 91 9.09 -22.87 35.27
N VAL A 92 8.05 -22.85 36.12
CA VAL A 92 7.88 -21.84 37.17
C VAL A 92 8.99 -21.98 38.21
N SER A 93 9.61 -20.86 38.59
CA SER A 93 10.63 -20.75 39.66
C SER A 93 11.97 -21.47 39.45
N ILE A 94 12.12 -22.26 38.39
CA ILE A 94 13.37 -22.97 38.03
C ILE A 94 13.83 -22.63 36.59
N GLY A 95 12.94 -22.04 35.78
CA GLY A 95 13.21 -21.71 34.39
C GLY A 95 14.36 -20.72 34.21
N LYS A 96 15.07 -20.87 33.10
CA LYS A 96 16.22 -20.03 32.71
C LYS A 96 15.85 -18.58 32.39
N TYR A 97 14.57 -18.29 32.16
CA TYR A 97 14.04 -16.97 31.84
C TYR A 97 12.66 -16.78 32.49
N ASN A 98 12.25 -15.52 32.67
CA ASN A 98 10.94 -15.17 33.21
C ASN A 98 9.87 -15.12 32.11
N MET A 99 8.65 -15.58 32.41
CA MET A 99 7.47 -15.46 31.53
C MET A 99 7.23 -14.01 31.08
N GLY A 100 7.42 -13.04 31.99
CA GLY A 100 7.31 -11.62 31.64
C GLY A 100 8.26 -11.23 30.52
N THR A 101 9.53 -11.64 30.62
CA THR A 101 10.55 -11.44 29.58
C THR A 101 10.13 -12.08 28.27
N LEU A 102 9.67 -13.33 28.28
CA LEU A 102 9.19 -14.01 27.08
C LEU A 102 8.05 -13.24 26.40
N THR A 103 7.01 -12.88 27.16
CA THR A 103 5.88 -12.12 26.59
C THR A 103 6.30 -10.76 26.03
N ASN A 104 7.25 -10.07 26.68
CA ASN A 104 7.76 -8.79 26.22
C ASN A 104 8.66 -8.93 24.98
N THR A 105 9.48 -9.99 24.92
CA THR A 105 10.31 -10.32 23.75
C THR A 105 9.44 -10.56 22.52
N THR A 106 8.40 -11.40 22.67
CA THR A 106 7.43 -11.67 21.60
C THR A 106 6.72 -10.40 21.16
N GLN A 107 6.33 -9.54 22.11
CA GLN A 107 5.72 -8.25 21.81
C GLN A 107 6.66 -7.31 21.04
N SER A 108 7.93 -7.29 21.42
CA SER A 108 8.97 -6.46 20.82
C SER A 108 9.18 -6.86 19.36
N ILE A 109 9.40 -8.15 19.08
CA ILE A 109 9.66 -8.61 17.71
C ILE A 109 8.44 -8.39 16.78
N ILE A 110 7.22 -8.54 17.28
CA ILE A 110 6.01 -8.23 16.50
C ILE A 110 5.90 -6.72 16.25
N THR A 111 6.24 -5.91 17.25
CA THR A 111 6.23 -4.45 17.09
C THR A 111 7.28 -4.02 16.07
N ASP A 112 8.47 -4.63 16.10
CA ASP A 112 9.53 -4.40 15.13
C ASP A 112 9.06 -4.77 13.72
N LEU A 113 8.44 -5.96 13.54
CA LEU A 113 7.85 -6.42 12.27
C LEU A 113 6.83 -5.42 11.71
N LEU A 114 5.87 -4.96 12.53
CA LEU A 114 4.86 -3.98 12.11
C LEU A 114 5.44 -2.58 11.88
N SER A 115 6.63 -2.31 12.40
CA SER A 115 7.30 -1.04 12.23
C SER A 115 8.12 -0.96 10.94
N GLU A 116 8.43 -2.11 10.32
CA GLU A 116 9.17 -2.21 9.06
C GLU A 116 8.52 -1.32 7.99
N GLN A 117 9.35 -0.55 7.28
CA GLN A 117 8.86 0.42 6.29
C GLN A 117 8.05 -0.26 5.20
N TYR A 118 8.55 -1.40 4.69
CA TYR A 118 7.86 -2.18 3.67
C TYR A 118 6.49 -2.70 4.15
N PHE A 119 6.39 -3.13 5.41
CA PHE A 119 5.10 -3.54 5.99
C PHE A 119 4.09 -2.39 5.98
N LYS A 120 4.50 -1.20 6.42
CA LYS A 120 3.62 -0.02 6.44
C LYS A 120 3.20 0.43 5.05
N ASP A 121 4.13 0.46 4.12
CA ASP A 121 3.90 1.02 2.79
C ASP A 121 3.10 0.06 1.90
N LEU A 122 3.33 -1.25 2.02
CA LEU A 122 2.83 -2.25 1.06
C LEU A 122 1.75 -3.18 1.64
N ILE A 123 1.73 -3.40 2.96
CA ILE A 123 0.83 -4.37 3.59
C ILE A 123 -0.28 -3.67 4.37
N LEU A 124 0.07 -2.71 5.24
CA LEU A 124 -0.86 -2.10 6.20
C LEU A 124 -2.09 -1.44 5.54
N PHE A 125 -1.89 -0.77 4.40
CA PHE A 125 -2.96 -0.07 3.67
C PHE A 125 -3.57 -0.90 2.53
N ASN A 126 -3.04 -2.10 2.27
CA ASN A 126 -3.53 -2.95 1.20
C ASN A 126 -4.81 -3.69 1.64
N VAL A 127 -5.88 -3.53 0.86
CA VAL A 127 -7.19 -4.13 1.14
C VAL A 127 -7.12 -5.65 1.11
N ASP A 128 -6.30 -6.23 0.24
CA ASP A 128 -6.18 -7.67 0.04
C ASP A 128 -5.58 -8.35 1.28
N TYR A 129 -4.69 -7.67 2.00
CA TYR A 129 -4.00 -8.19 3.18
C TYR A 129 -4.62 -7.75 4.51
N LYS A 130 -5.72 -6.99 4.48
CA LYS A 130 -6.39 -6.47 5.68
C LYS A 130 -6.73 -7.56 6.70
N LYS A 131 -7.13 -8.75 6.22
CA LYS A 131 -7.45 -9.89 7.10
C LYS A 131 -6.22 -10.33 7.88
N TYR A 132 -5.10 -10.53 7.21
CA TYR A 132 -3.83 -10.89 7.83
C TYR A 132 -3.36 -9.82 8.82
N VAL A 133 -3.41 -8.54 8.43
CA VAL A 133 -3.05 -7.41 9.30
C VAL A 133 -3.87 -7.43 10.59
N ASN A 134 -5.18 -7.66 10.52
CA ASN A 134 -6.04 -7.74 11.70
C ASN A 134 -5.64 -8.89 12.65
N HIS A 135 -5.24 -10.04 12.10
CA HIS A 135 -4.77 -11.17 12.91
C HIS A 135 -3.46 -10.85 13.64
N ILE A 136 -2.50 -10.19 12.98
CA ILE A 136 -1.25 -9.76 13.63
C ILE A 136 -1.54 -8.73 14.73
N ILE A 137 -2.40 -7.74 14.46
CA ILE A 137 -2.76 -6.72 15.46
C ILE A 137 -3.43 -7.39 16.66
N THR A 138 -4.33 -8.36 16.42
CA THR A 138 -4.98 -9.12 17.50
C THR A 138 -3.95 -9.86 18.36
N LEU A 139 -2.95 -10.49 17.74
CA LEU A 139 -1.87 -11.17 18.46
C LEU A 139 -0.96 -10.19 19.20
N LYS A 140 -0.65 -9.04 18.61
CA LYS A 140 0.11 -7.96 19.26
C LYS A 140 -0.62 -7.40 20.48
N ASP A 141 -1.92 -7.21 20.42
CA ASP A 141 -2.67 -6.59 21.52
C ASP A 141 -2.90 -7.55 22.71
N ASN A 142 -2.57 -8.83 22.53
CA ASN A 142 -2.72 -9.87 23.54
C ASN A 142 -1.35 -10.43 23.95
N LYS A 143 -1.15 -10.65 25.25
CA LYS A 143 0.08 -11.31 25.74
C LYS A 143 0.21 -12.71 25.14
N SER A 144 1.42 -13.05 24.69
CA SER A 144 1.68 -14.28 23.94
C SER A 144 1.37 -15.57 24.71
N ASN A 145 1.44 -15.53 26.05
CA ASN A 145 1.05 -16.63 26.91
C ASN A 145 -0.47 -16.93 26.92
N ASN A 146 -1.30 -16.04 26.37
CA ASN A 146 -2.74 -16.21 26.28
C ASN A 146 -3.24 -16.52 24.87
N TRP A 147 -2.37 -16.55 23.86
CA TRP A 147 -2.82 -16.66 22.48
C TRP A 147 -3.62 -17.92 22.19
N THR A 148 -3.18 -19.09 22.68
CA THR A 148 -3.93 -20.35 22.52
C THR A 148 -5.33 -20.31 23.13
N LYS A 149 -5.57 -19.46 24.14
CA LYS A 149 -6.87 -19.32 24.81
C LYS A 149 -7.75 -18.23 24.21
N LYS A 150 -7.17 -17.11 23.79
CA LYS A 150 -7.91 -15.89 23.40
C LYS A 150 -7.80 -15.53 21.92
N CYS A 151 -6.77 -16.00 21.24
CA CYS A 151 -6.41 -15.61 19.88
C CYS A 151 -6.19 -16.83 18.98
N ASN A 152 -6.74 -17.99 19.36
CA ASN A 152 -6.53 -19.26 18.65
C ASN A 152 -6.93 -19.17 17.18
N ASP A 153 -8.05 -18.50 16.88
CA ASP A 153 -8.50 -18.28 15.50
C ASP A 153 -7.47 -17.50 14.67
N SER A 154 -6.74 -16.57 15.28
CA SER A 154 -5.70 -15.80 14.59
C SER A 154 -4.44 -16.64 14.35
N ILE A 155 -4.07 -17.52 15.28
CA ILE A 155 -2.97 -18.48 15.08
C ILE A 155 -3.31 -19.42 13.92
N ILE A 156 -4.48 -20.06 13.96
CA ILE A 156 -4.92 -21.03 12.96
C ILE A 156 -4.99 -20.38 11.57
N GLU A 157 -5.53 -19.16 11.46
CA GLU A 157 -5.62 -18.50 10.17
C GLU A 157 -4.24 -18.10 9.62
N ILE A 158 -3.31 -17.64 10.47
CA ILE A 158 -1.93 -17.33 10.04
C ILE A 158 -1.22 -18.60 9.57
N GLU A 159 -1.35 -19.70 10.30
CA GLU A 159 -0.77 -20.99 9.92
C GLU A 159 -1.37 -21.51 8.60
N LYS A 160 -2.69 -21.41 8.45
CA LYS A 160 -3.37 -21.75 7.20
C LYS A 160 -2.90 -20.90 6.03
N LEU A 161 -2.80 -19.58 6.21
CA LEU A 161 -2.29 -18.68 5.17
C LEU A 161 -0.84 -19.03 4.81
N PHE A 162 -0.02 -19.36 5.81
CA PHE A 162 1.36 -19.78 5.59
C PHE A 162 1.43 -21.05 4.75
N GLU A 163 0.69 -22.10 5.13
CA GLU A 163 0.65 -23.37 4.39
C GLU A 163 0.09 -23.22 2.96
N GLN A 164 -0.90 -22.34 2.76
CA GLN A 164 -1.42 -22.03 1.43
C GLN A 164 -0.39 -21.37 0.50
N ASN A 165 0.61 -20.68 1.07
CA ASN A 165 1.66 -20.01 0.32
C ASN A 165 2.99 -20.76 0.37
N LYS A 166 3.01 -22.00 0.88
CA LYS A 166 4.23 -22.77 1.14
C LYS A 166 5.15 -22.89 -0.07
N ASP A 167 4.55 -23.17 -1.24
CA ASP A 167 5.27 -23.34 -2.50
C ASP A 167 5.85 -22.01 -3.05
N SER A 168 5.42 -20.87 -2.52
CA SER A 168 5.91 -19.54 -2.91
C SER A 168 7.15 -19.13 -2.14
N TYR A 169 7.57 -19.89 -1.12
CA TYR A 169 8.74 -19.56 -0.31
C TYR A 169 9.99 -20.24 -0.84
N ASP A 170 11.07 -19.50 -0.84
CA ASP A 170 12.41 -20.06 -0.93
C ASP A 170 12.77 -20.70 0.42
N GLN A 171 13.10 -22.00 0.41
CA GLN A 171 13.42 -22.76 1.61
C GLN A 171 14.63 -22.18 2.35
N ASP A 172 15.61 -21.61 1.64
CA ASP A 172 16.78 -21.00 2.26
C ASP A 172 16.39 -19.73 3.01
N LYS A 173 15.49 -18.92 2.42
CA LYS A 173 14.91 -17.75 3.11
C LYS A 173 14.11 -18.16 4.35
N LEU A 174 13.33 -19.24 4.27
CA LEU A 174 12.55 -19.75 5.41
C LEU A 174 13.47 -20.15 6.58
N ASN A 175 14.53 -20.89 6.29
CA ASN A 175 15.50 -21.29 7.30
C ASN A 175 16.18 -20.07 7.94
N ASP A 176 16.53 -19.07 7.13
CA ASP A 176 17.10 -17.81 7.62
C ASP A 176 16.09 -17.00 8.49
N PHE A 177 14.80 -17.01 8.17
CA PHE A 177 13.78 -16.42 9.04
C PHE A 177 13.67 -17.16 10.38
N GLU A 178 13.61 -18.50 10.36
CA GLU A 178 13.56 -19.31 11.57
C GLU A 178 14.77 -19.04 12.46
N GLU A 179 15.97 -19.02 11.88
CA GLU A 179 17.22 -18.76 12.61
C GLU A 179 17.27 -17.34 13.19
N ARG A 180 16.87 -16.32 12.41
CA ARG A 180 16.83 -14.92 12.90
C ARG A 180 15.85 -14.74 14.04
N VAL A 181 14.66 -15.33 13.94
CA VAL A 181 13.68 -15.30 15.03
C VAL A 181 14.23 -16.00 16.27
N LEU A 182 14.81 -17.19 16.11
CA LEU A 182 15.40 -17.93 17.22
C LEU A 182 16.50 -17.12 17.92
N LYS A 183 17.46 -16.58 17.15
CA LYS A 183 18.54 -15.73 17.67
C LYS A 183 18.00 -14.49 18.39
N TYR A 184 16.92 -13.88 17.90
CA TYR A 184 16.29 -12.75 18.58
C TYR A 184 15.78 -13.15 19.97
N TYR A 185 15.08 -14.30 20.08
CA TYR A 185 14.61 -14.81 21.35
C TYR A 185 15.77 -15.14 22.28
N GLU A 186 16.78 -15.86 21.81
CA GLU A 186 17.95 -16.22 22.63
C GLU A 186 18.66 -15.00 23.18
N ASN A 187 18.89 -13.99 22.33
CA ASN A 187 19.55 -12.74 22.74
C ASN A 187 18.76 -11.93 23.77
N LYS A 188 17.42 -12.04 23.80
CA LYS A 188 16.57 -11.28 24.72
C LYS A 188 16.17 -12.05 25.97
N LEU A 189 16.21 -13.38 25.92
CA LEU A 189 15.84 -14.24 27.03
C LEU A 189 17.02 -14.56 27.95
N PHE A 190 18.24 -14.64 27.40
CA PHE A 190 19.42 -15.13 28.13
C PHE A 190 20.53 -14.10 28.31
N ASN A 191 20.45 -12.92 27.67
CA ASN A 191 21.34 -11.79 27.91
C ASN A 191 20.57 -10.63 28.56
#